data_AF-A0A950NEV3-F1
#
_entry.id   AF-A0A950NEV3-F1
#
_cell.length_a   1.000
_cell.length_b   1.000
_cell.length_c   1.000
_cell.angle_alpha   90.00
_cell.angle_beta   90.00
_cell.angle_gamma   90.00
#
_symmetry.space_group_name_H-M   'P 1'
#
loop_
_entity.id
_entity.type
_entity.pdbx_description
1 polymer ?
#
loop_
_entity_poly.entity_id
_entity_poly.type
_entity_poly.pdbx_seq_one_letter_code
_entity_poly.pdbx_strand_id
1 'polypeptide(L)'
;GAALHYLKNQLRRSLDHVRTMGVFLSDQHVAIDRATQQHLELVQPRGAGDDTSLLKALNRTVTPMGARLLRLWILKPLRDQKVIRRRQDFIERLLEQPFLLDACRESLRGIRDIERTLGRLSQGTGNARDLNLVRASLEGLPDVLAHLEALRHAAVVEDPDAIVGLLQQQIAPLPELQELLRAALVDEPPATVKEGGLFRPGYHPGLDELREAAAHGKAWIASLQQREIDRTGIKSLKIRYTSVFGYFIEVTRANLDAIPSDYVRKQTTVNGERFITPELKEVEGKILGAEERSQALEYELFVELRGRVLEHVAEIQATAAALARLDALCSLAETARLYGYCRPVVTDGDRILIEEGRHPVLDQNLAEEKFVPNDCLLDLQENRLLLITGPNMAGKSTFIRQVALLVLMAQIGSFVPARSAEIGLVDRIFTRVGASDDLGRGLSTFMVEMNETANIIHNATSHSLVVLDEIGRGTSTFDGLSIAWSVAEYLHDVLQVRTLFATHYHEMTELEAICPGVKNYNVAVREWNDQIIFLRKIQRGPADKSYGIQVARLAGLPQAVLARAKEILANLEASELNAQGRPRLAEAKVFKTRPRRREEPKPQLNLFDFSPDCGSER
;
A
#
# COMPACT_ATOMS: atom_id res chain seq x y z
N GLY A 1 11.35 -22.49 5.54
CA GLY A 1 11.27 -23.64 6.46
C GLY A 1 10.12 -23.51 7.44
N ALA A 2 10.33 -22.84 8.58
CA ALA A 2 9.35 -22.75 9.68
C ALA A 2 7.94 -22.28 9.25
N ALA A 3 7.83 -21.22 8.45
CA ALA A 3 6.52 -20.73 7.99
C ALA A 3 5.73 -21.75 7.16
N LEU A 4 6.37 -22.45 6.22
CA LEU A 4 5.73 -23.50 5.41
C LEU A 4 5.32 -24.69 6.27
N HIS A 5 6.17 -25.10 7.22
CA HIS A 5 5.84 -26.15 8.18
C HIS A 5 4.61 -25.79 9.00
N TYR A 6 4.53 -24.56 9.51
CA TYR A 6 3.39 -24.07 10.28
C TYR A 6 2.09 -24.09 9.44
N LEU A 7 2.14 -23.56 8.21
CA LEU A 7 0.97 -23.53 7.31
C LEU A 7 0.47 -24.95 6.94
N LYS A 8 1.41 -25.86 6.62
CA LYS A 8 1.08 -27.21 6.16
C LYS A 8 0.67 -28.13 7.31
N ASN A 9 1.38 -28.11 8.44
CA ASN A 9 1.20 -29.10 9.49
C ASN A 9 0.27 -28.61 10.62
N GLN A 10 0.39 -27.34 11.01
CA GLN A 10 -0.40 -26.79 12.12
C GLN A 10 -1.75 -26.23 11.62
N LEU A 11 -1.74 -25.49 10.51
CA LEU A 11 -2.96 -24.96 9.92
C LEU A 11 -3.61 -25.91 8.89
N ARG A 12 -2.95 -27.03 8.54
CA ARG A 12 -3.43 -28.04 7.59
C ARG A 12 -3.97 -27.46 6.27
N ARG A 13 -3.34 -26.39 5.78
CA ARG A 13 -3.74 -25.73 4.53
C ARG A 13 -3.00 -26.34 3.34
N SER A 14 -3.71 -26.50 2.22
CA SER A 14 -3.05 -26.75 0.94
C SER A 14 -2.23 -25.52 0.53
N LEU A 15 -1.05 -25.79 -0.01
CA LEU A 15 -0.08 -24.81 -0.50
C LEU A 15 0.17 -24.96 -2.01
N ASP A 16 -0.76 -25.58 -2.76
CA ASP A 16 -0.58 -25.86 -4.20
C ASP A 16 -0.39 -24.59 -5.06
N HIS A 17 -0.82 -23.45 -4.53
CA HIS A 17 -0.63 -22.12 -5.11
C HIS A 17 0.78 -21.53 -4.87
N VAL A 18 1.57 -22.10 -3.95
CA VAL A 18 2.94 -21.67 -3.65
C VAL A 18 3.90 -22.45 -4.55
N ARG A 19 4.12 -21.94 -5.76
CA ARG A 19 4.92 -22.65 -6.78
C ARG A 19 6.41 -22.30 -6.79
N THR A 20 6.78 -21.11 -6.32
CA THR A 20 8.16 -20.61 -6.42
C THR A 20 8.63 -20.01 -5.10
N MET A 21 9.92 -20.17 -4.81
CA MET A 21 10.61 -19.44 -3.75
C MET A 21 11.64 -18.51 -4.38
N GLY A 22 11.59 -17.23 -4.02
CA GLY A 22 12.58 -16.24 -4.42
C GLY A 22 13.38 -15.77 -3.22
N VAL A 23 14.69 -15.60 -3.39
CA VAL A 23 15.53 -14.93 -2.39
C VAL A 23 15.34 -13.43 -2.55
N PHE A 24 14.97 -12.74 -1.46
CA PHE A 24 14.92 -11.29 -1.47
C PHE A 24 16.34 -10.74 -1.35
N LEU A 25 16.92 -10.28 -2.46
CA LEU A 25 18.21 -9.60 -2.48
C LEU A 25 17.99 -8.13 -2.16
N SER A 26 18.58 -7.63 -1.07
CA SER A 26 18.52 -6.22 -0.66
C SER A 26 19.01 -5.27 -1.75
N ASP A 27 19.89 -5.74 -2.62
CA ASP A 27 20.66 -4.87 -3.52
C ASP A 27 19.89 -4.47 -4.79
N GLN A 28 18.76 -5.13 -5.08
CA GLN A 28 17.90 -4.81 -6.23
C GLN A 28 16.93 -3.64 -5.95
N HIS A 29 16.72 -3.32 -4.67
CA HIS A 29 15.72 -2.34 -4.25
C HIS A 29 16.33 -1.29 -3.32
N VAL A 30 15.73 -0.11 -3.29
CA VAL A 30 16.11 0.94 -2.33
C VAL A 30 15.72 0.49 -0.93
N ALA A 31 16.67 0.53 0.01
CA ALA A 31 16.37 0.22 1.40
C ALA A 31 15.66 1.41 2.05
N ILE A 32 14.47 1.17 2.59
CA ILE A 32 13.66 2.16 3.30
C ILE A 32 13.20 1.54 4.61
N ASP A 33 13.73 2.04 5.72
CA ASP A 33 13.35 1.56 7.05
C ASP A 33 11.94 2.00 7.45
N ARG A 34 11.38 1.37 8.49
CA ARG A 34 10.01 1.62 8.92
C ARG A 34 9.80 3.08 9.35
N ALA A 35 10.80 3.68 10.01
CA ALA A 35 10.76 5.08 10.41
C ALA A 35 10.63 5.99 9.18
N THR A 36 11.43 5.74 8.14
CA THR A 36 11.35 6.50 6.89
C THR A 36 10.04 6.31 6.16
N GLN A 37 9.49 5.10 6.12
CA GLN A 37 8.18 4.85 5.53
C GLN A 37 7.08 5.67 6.23
N GLN A 38 7.17 5.85 7.55
CA GLN A 38 6.23 6.64 8.35
C GLN A 38 6.46 8.15 8.20
N HIS A 39 7.71 8.61 8.24
CA HIS A 39 8.07 10.03 8.08
C HIS A 39 7.69 10.60 6.71
N LEU A 40 7.80 9.79 5.66
CA LEU A 40 7.39 10.13 4.30
C LEU A 40 5.92 9.80 4.00
N GLU A 41 5.18 9.22 4.95
CA GLU A 41 3.77 8.85 4.79
C GLU A 41 3.52 8.03 3.51
N LEU A 42 4.39 7.04 3.25
CA LEU A 42 4.40 6.34 1.96
C LEU A 42 3.11 5.58 1.68
N VAL A 43 2.59 4.87 2.70
CA VAL A 43 1.40 4.01 2.58
C VAL A 43 0.32 4.33 3.60
N GLN A 44 0.68 4.96 4.72
CA GLN A 44 -0.22 5.32 5.81
C GLN A 44 0.13 6.72 6.32
N PRO A 45 -0.87 7.56 6.65
CA PRO A 45 -0.64 8.85 7.26
C PRO A 45 -0.18 8.70 8.72
N ARG A 46 0.43 9.76 9.29
CA ARG A 46 0.89 9.77 10.71
C ARG A 46 -0.24 10.03 11.72
N GLY A 47 -1.41 10.53 11.29
CA GLY A 47 -2.53 10.90 12.16
C GLY A 47 -3.84 10.16 11.88
N ALA A 48 -4.88 10.45 12.67
CA ALA A 48 -6.23 9.88 12.55
C ALA A 48 -7.06 10.45 11.37
N GLY A 49 -6.42 11.19 10.46
CA GLY A 49 -7.04 11.66 9.23
C GLY A 49 -6.82 10.65 8.11
N ASP A 50 -7.89 10.22 7.47
CA ASP A 50 -7.81 9.49 6.22
C ASP A 50 -7.31 10.44 5.10
N ASP A 51 -6.54 9.93 4.13
CA ASP A 51 -6.25 10.55 2.82
C ASP A 51 -5.00 11.44 2.56
N THR A 52 -3.89 11.32 3.30
CA THR A 52 -2.64 12.08 2.97
C THR A 52 -1.39 11.27 2.64
N SER A 53 -1.50 10.00 2.20
CA SER A 53 -0.32 9.18 1.86
C SER A 53 0.13 9.28 0.39
N LEU A 54 1.40 8.99 0.10
CA LEU A 54 1.90 8.90 -1.27
C LEU A 54 1.13 7.84 -2.07
N LEU A 55 0.84 6.68 -1.46
CA LEU A 55 0.02 5.64 -2.09
C LEU A 55 -1.33 6.18 -2.52
N LYS A 56 -2.03 6.96 -1.69
CA LYS A 56 -3.31 7.56 -2.08
C LYS A 56 -3.16 8.52 -3.26
N ALA A 57 -2.12 9.37 -3.24
CA ALA A 57 -1.84 10.33 -4.31
C ALA A 57 -1.52 9.67 -5.67
N LEU A 58 -0.94 8.46 -5.66
CA LEU A 58 -0.57 7.72 -6.88
C LEU A 58 -1.59 6.65 -7.31
N ASN A 59 -2.43 6.18 -6.38
CA ASN A 59 -3.29 5.03 -6.61
C ASN A 59 -4.61 5.42 -7.28
N ARG A 60 -4.64 5.18 -8.59
CA ARG A 60 -5.80 5.24 -9.50
C ARG A 60 -6.03 3.88 -10.18
N THR A 61 -5.53 2.80 -9.58
CA THR A 61 -5.73 1.44 -10.08
C THR A 61 -7.19 1.05 -10.00
N VAL A 62 -7.67 0.26 -10.95
CA VAL A 62 -9.08 -0.18 -10.99
C VAL A 62 -9.27 -1.59 -10.44
N THR A 63 -8.18 -2.33 -10.24
CA THR A 63 -8.20 -3.69 -9.66
C THR A 63 -7.53 -3.74 -8.29
N PRO A 64 -8.00 -4.59 -7.36
CA PRO A 64 -7.33 -4.78 -6.07
C PRO A 64 -5.90 -5.34 -6.18
N MET A 65 -5.62 -6.14 -7.21
CA MET A 65 -4.29 -6.69 -7.47
C MET A 65 -3.30 -5.62 -7.95
N GLY A 66 -3.74 -4.70 -8.82
CA GLY A 66 -2.98 -3.51 -9.20
C GLY A 66 -2.66 -2.62 -8.00
N ALA A 67 -3.65 -2.34 -7.15
CA ALA A 67 -3.46 -1.54 -5.93
C ALA A 67 -2.39 -2.14 -4.99
N ARG A 68 -2.41 -3.47 -4.81
CA ARG A 68 -1.40 -4.19 -4.01
C ARG A 68 -0.01 -4.09 -4.63
N LEU A 69 0.09 -4.23 -5.95
CA LEU A 69 1.37 -4.13 -6.66
C LEU A 69 1.94 -2.71 -6.61
N LEU A 70 1.12 -1.68 -6.78
CA LEU A 70 1.55 -0.29 -6.65
C LEU A 70 2.07 0.01 -5.23
N ARG A 71 1.36 -0.47 -4.20
CA ARG A 71 1.84 -0.42 -2.82
C ARG A 71 3.19 -1.10 -2.67
N LEU A 72 3.39 -2.25 -3.30
CA LEU A 72 4.67 -2.96 -3.27
C LEU A 72 5.78 -2.13 -3.93
N TRP A 73 5.53 -1.49 -5.07
CA TRP A 73 6.51 -0.65 -5.75
C TRP A 73 6.94 0.55 -4.90
N ILE A 74 5.99 1.22 -4.24
CA ILE A 74 6.31 2.35 -3.33
C ILE A 74 7.22 1.90 -2.18
N LEU A 75 6.95 0.72 -1.61
CA LEU A 75 7.73 0.18 -0.50
C LEU A 75 9.06 -0.45 -0.95
N LYS A 76 9.20 -0.74 -2.25
CA LYS A 76 10.38 -1.38 -2.83
C LYS A 76 10.73 -0.71 -4.17
N PRO A 77 11.25 0.53 -4.15
CA PRO A 77 11.73 1.19 -5.36
C PRO A 77 12.92 0.43 -5.95
N LEU A 78 13.11 0.54 -7.26
CA LEU A 78 14.13 -0.20 -8.00
C LEU A 78 15.49 0.50 -7.92
N ARG A 79 16.56 -0.28 -8.07
CA ARG A 79 17.93 0.22 -8.25
C ARG A 79 18.48 -0.02 -9.65
N ASP A 80 17.72 -0.67 -10.52
CA ASP A 80 18.13 -0.92 -11.90
C ASP A 80 17.55 0.15 -12.84
N GLN A 81 18.43 0.99 -13.38
CA GLN A 81 18.08 2.04 -14.33
C GLN A 81 17.33 1.51 -15.55
N LYS A 82 17.68 0.33 -16.07
CA LYS A 82 17.04 -0.24 -17.26
C LYS A 82 15.59 -0.60 -16.98
N VAL A 83 15.32 -1.21 -15.83
CA VAL A 83 13.95 -1.57 -15.43
C VAL A 83 13.11 -0.33 -15.17
N ILE A 84 13.68 0.71 -14.55
CA ILE A 84 13.03 1.99 -14.34
C ILE A 84 12.65 2.64 -15.68
N ARG A 85 13.60 2.71 -16.63
CA ARG A 85 13.36 3.27 -17.97
C ARG A 85 12.26 2.53 -18.71
N ARG A 86 12.27 1.19 -18.72
CA ARG A 86 11.21 0.39 -19.34
C ARG A 86 9.82 0.73 -18.80
N ARG A 87 9.67 1.02 -17.49
CA ARG A 87 8.39 1.47 -16.92
C ARG A 87 8.02 2.87 -17.42
N GLN A 88 8.98 3.79 -17.46
CA GLN A 88 8.77 5.14 -17.96
C GLN A 88 8.38 5.16 -19.43
N ASP A 89 9.05 4.35 -20.26
CA ASP A 89 8.74 4.20 -21.69
C ASP A 89 7.30 3.72 -21.89
N PHE A 90 6.86 2.73 -21.10
CA PHE A 90 5.48 2.26 -21.16
C PHE A 90 4.46 3.31 -20.69
N ILE A 91 4.79 4.09 -19.65
CA ILE A 91 3.93 5.17 -19.17
C ILE A 91 3.83 6.28 -20.23
N GLU A 92 4.95 6.69 -20.82
CA GLU A 92 4.98 7.68 -21.90
C GLU A 92 4.12 7.23 -23.08
N ARG A 93 4.24 5.96 -23.46
CA ARG A 93 3.43 5.34 -24.51
C ARG A 93 1.92 5.44 -24.25
N LEU A 94 1.50 5.21 -23.01
CA LEU A 94 0.10 5.35 -22.60
C LEU A 94 -0.35 6.82 -22.64
N LEU A 95 0.53 7.76 -22.26
CA LEU A 95 0.25 9.19 -22.29
C LEU A 95 0.10 9.73 -23.73
N GLU A 96 0.90 9.20 -24.68
CA GLU A 96 0.77 9.49 -26.11
C GLU A 96 -0.52 8.93 -26.73
N GLN A 97 -1.14 7.94 -26.09
CA GLN A 97 -2.36 7.27 -26.56
C GLN A 97 -3.49 7.33 -25.51
N PRO A 98 -4.07 8.52 -25.23
CA PRO A 98 -5.06 8.70 -24.16
C PRO A 98 -6.28 7.77 -24.29
N PHE A 99 -6.75 7.54 -25.51
CA PHE A 99 -7.87 6.63 -25.77
C PHE A 99 -7.55 5.17 -25.37
N LEU A 100 -6.33 4.69 -25.66
CA LEU A 100 -5.90 3.35 -25.28
C LEU A 100 -5.69 3.24 -23.76
N LEU A 101 -5.22 4.30 -23.10
CA LEU A 101 -5.15 4.33 -21.63
C LEU A 101 -6.54 4.15 -21.01
N ASP A 102 -7.54 4.89 -21.48
CA ASP A 102 -8.90 4.80 -20.97
C ASP A 102 -9.53 3.43 -21.30
N ALA A 103 -9.31 2.90 -22.51
CA ALA A 103 -9.80 1.59 -22.92
C ALA A 103 -9.18 0.44 -22.11
N CYS A 104 -7.85 0.47 -21.87
CA CYS A 104 -7.18 -0.47 -20.98
C CYS A 104 -7.77 -0.44 -19.57
N ARG A 105 -7.99 0.76 -19.01
CA ARG A 105 -8.58 0.93 -17.67
C ARG A 105 -10.02 0.40 -17.62
N GLU A 106 -10.81 0.60 -18.66
CA GLU A 106 -12.19 0.09 -18.71
C GLU A 106 -12.23 -1.44 -18.78
N SER A 107 -11.44 -2.07 -19.65
CA SER A 107 -11.35 -3.54 -19.70
C SER A 107 -10.88 -4.12 -18.36
N LEU A 108 -9.93 -3.46 -17.69
CA LEU A 108 -9.45 -3.88 -16.37
C LEU A 108 -10.52 -3.74 -15.27
N ARG A 109 -11.49 -2.82 -15.36
CA ARG A 109 -12.60 -2.72 -14.39
C ARG A 109 -13.50 -3.96 -14.40
N GLY A 110 -13.67 -4.57 -15.57
CA GLY A 110 -14.40 -5.83 -15.71
C GLY A 110 -13.69 -7.01 -15.03
N ILE A 111 -12.37 -6.92 -14.86
CA ILE A 111 -11.55 -7.98 -14.29
C ILE A 111 -11.50 -7.86 -12.76
N ARG A 112 -11.93 -8.94 -12.07
CA ARG A 112 -11.98 -8.99 -10.60
C ARG A 112 -10.64 -9.44 -10.02
N ASP A 113 -10.56 -9.59 -8.69
CA ASP A 113 -9.34 -10.04 -7.99
C ASP A 113 -9.11 -11.56 -8.18
N ILE A 114 -8.57 -11.93 -9.35
CA ILE A 114 -8.28 -13.32 -9.72
C ILE A 114 -7.25 -13.93 -8.76
N GLU A 115 -6.22 -13.18 -8.38
CA GLU A 115 -5.13 -13.63 -7.52
C GLU A 115 -5.66 -14.18 -6.18
N ARG A 116 -6.51 -13.41 -5.49
CA ARG A 116 -7.08 -13.83 -4.20
C ARG A 116 -8.13 -14.93 -4.35
N THR A 117 -8.90 -14.88 -5.43
CA THR A 117 -9.93 -15.87 -5.76
C THR A 117 -9.31 -17.25 -5.98
N LEU A 118 -8.21 -17.30 -6.74
CA LEU A 118 -7.46 -18.52 -6.97
C LEU A 118 -6.87 -19.08 -5.68
N GLY A 119 -6.33 -18.21 -4.80
CA GLY A 119 -5.87 -18.62 -3.48
C GLY A 119 -6.94 -19.28 -2.61
N ARG A 120 -8.20 -18.81 -2.65
CA ARG A 120 -9.34 -19.45 -1.96
C ARG A 120 -9.68 -20.80 -2.57
N LEU A 121 -9.71 -20.89 -3.90
CA LEU A 121 -10.00 -22.13 -4.64
C LEU A 121 -8.94 -23.20 -4.33
N SER A 122 -7.65 -22.86 -4.32
CA SER A 122 -6.57 -23.80 -3.99
C SER A 122 -6.61 -24.27 -2.54
N GLN A 123 -7.11 -23.44 -1.61
CA GLN A 123 -7.26 -23.81 -0.19
C GLN A 123 -8.56 -24.60 0.09
N GLY A 124 -9.38 -24.87 -0.94
CA GLY A 124 -10.65 -25.59 -0.81
C GLY A 124 -11.76 -24.80 -0.13
N THR A 125 -11.56 -23.50 0.12
CA THR A 125 -12.55 -22.60 0.76
C THR A 125 -13.35 -21.79 -0.26
N GLY A 126 -12.96 -21.83 -1.54
CA GLY A 126 -13.68 -21.13 -2.60
C GLY A 126 -14.99 -21.81 -3.01
N ASN A 127 -15.94 -21.02 -3.50
CA ASN A 127 -17.28 -21.46 -3.90
C ASN A 127 -17.54 -21.30 -5.41
N ALA A 128 -18.75 -21.58 -5.88
CA ALA A 128 -19.11 -21.42 -7.30
C ALA A 128 -19.08 -19.96 -7.78
N ARG A 129 -19.28 -18.99 -6.89
CA ARG A 129 -19.09 -17.57 -7.24
C ARG A 129 -17.63 -17.25 -7.55
N ASP A 130 -16.70 -17.86 -6.82
CA ASP A 130 -15.26 -17.72 -7.11
C ASP A 130 -14.91 -18.28 -8.50
N LEU A 131 -15.48 -19.43 -8.89
CA LEU A 131 -15.29 -19.98 -10.25
C LEU A 131 -15.90 -19.07 -11.32
N ASN A 132 -17.09 -18.51 -11.06
CA ASN A 132 -17.72 -17.57 -11.97
C ASN A 132 -16.94 -16.24 -12.10
N LEU A 133 -16.29 -15.79 -11.01
CA LEU A 133 -15.38 -14.65 -11.04
C LEU A 133 -14.14 -14.93 -11.90
N VAL A 134 -13.59 -16.15 -11.85
CA VAL A 134 -12.51 -16.57 -12.75
C VAL A 134 -13.00 -16.54 -14.19
N ARG A 135 -14.18 -17.11 -14.48
CA ARG A 135 -14.80 -17.07 -15.82
C ARG A 135 -14.88 -15.64 -16.36
N ALA A 136 -15.58 -14.75 -15.63
CA ALA A 136 -15.78 -13.37 -16.06
C ALA A 136 -14.46 -12.61 -16.26
N SER A 137 -13.44 -12.93 -15.46
CA SER A 137 -12.12 -12.32 -15.61
C SER A 137 -11.36 -12.84 -16.83
N LEU A 138 -11.50 -14.12 -17.17
CA LEU A 138 -10.90 -14.71 -18.37
C LEU A 138 -11.59 -14.19 -19.65
N GLU A 139 -12.91 -14.00 -19.61
CA GLU A 139 -13.70 -13.47 -20.74
C GLU A 139 -13.28 -12.04 -21.14
N GLY A 140 -12.73 -11.25 -20.21
CA GLY A 140 -12.21 -9.90 -20.48
C GLY A 140 -10.77 -9.85 -21.02
N LEU A 141 -10.03 -10.97 -21.04
CA LEU A 141 -8.64 -10.99 -21.49
C LEU A 141 -8.44 -10.67 -22.98
N PRO A 142 -9.31 -11.10 -23.92
CA PRO A 142 -9.15 -10.78 -25.34
C PRO A 142 -9.09 -9.28 -25.60
N ASP A 143 -9.94 -8.48 -24.95
CA ASP A 143 -9.95 -7.02 -25.10
C ASP A 143 -8.65 -6.40 -24.60
N VAL A 144 -8.14 -6.87 -23.45
CA VAL A 144 -6.84 -6.41 -22.91
C VAL A 144 -5.70 -6.73 -23.88
N LEU A 145 -5.68 -7.92 -24.47
CA LEU A 145 -4.68 -8.31 -25.46
C LEU A 145 -4.75 -7.45 -26.72
N ALA A 146 -5.96 -7.15 -27.21
CA ALA A 146 -6.17 -6.26 -28.35
C ALA A 146 -5.64 -4.84 -28.06
N HIS A 147 -5.89 -4.30 -26.87
CA HIS A 147 -5.34 -3.00 -26.47
C HIS A 147 -3.81 -3.02 -26.36
N LEU A 148 -3.21 -4.09 -25.83
CA LEU A 148 -1.76 -4.26 -25.79
C LEU A 148 -1.15 -4.35 -27.20
N GLU A 149 -1.82 -5.03 -28.12
CA GLU A 149 -1.40 -5.10 -29.52
C GLU A 149 -1.47 -3.74 -30.21
N ALA A 150 -2.55 -2.98 -30.00
CA ALA A 150 -2.65 -1.60 -30.49
C ALA A 150 -1.53 -0.70 -29.94
N LEU A 151 -1.20 -0.83 -28.65
CA LEU A 151 -0.08 -0.10 -28.02
C LEU A 151 1.27 -0.46 -28.66
N ARG A 152 1.49 -1.74 -28.97
CA ARG A 152 2.67 -2.25 -29.67
C ARG A 152 2.79 -1.61 -31.06
N HIS A 153 1.71 -1.63 -31.85
CA HIS A 153 1.73 -1.17 -33.24
C HIS A 153 1.95 0.32 -33.40
N ALA A 154 1.47 1.13 -32.46
CA ALA A 154 1.67 2.56 -32.58
C ALA A 154 3.10 2.98 -32.14
N ALA A 155 3.95 2.06 -31.65
CA ALA A 155 5.32 2.36 -31.26
C ALA A 155 6.20 2.55 -32.50
N VAL A 156 7.04 3.59 -32.49
CA VAL A 156 7.91 3.94 -33.62
C VAL A 156 9.08 2.96 -33.78
N VAL A 157 9.49 2.31 -32.69
CA VAL A 157 10.60 1.35 -32.65
C VAL A 157 10.13 0.09 -31.93
N GLU A 158 10.34 -1.07 -32.57
CA GLU A 158 10.14 -2.37 -31.92
C GLU A 158 11.29 -2.62 -30.94
N ASP A 159 10.99 -2.58 -29.65
CA ASP A 159 11.89 -3.05 -28.59
C ASP A 159 11.47 -4.48 -28.17
N PRO A 160 12.29 -5.51 -28.43
CA PRO A 160 11.98 -6.88 -28.03
C PRO A 160 11.90 -7.07 -26.51
N ASP A 161 12.49 -6.15 -25.73
CA ASP A 161 12.45 -6.14 -24.27
C ASP A 161 11.32 -5.28 -23.69
N ALA A 162 10.43 -4.77 -24.53
CA ALA A 162 9.32 -3.92 -24.13
C ALA A 162 8.37 -4.61 -23.15
N ILE A 163 7.84 -3.85 -22.19
CA ILE A 163 6.85 -4.33 -21.23
C ILE A 163 5.63 -4.93 -21.94
N VAL A 164 5.21 -4.37 -23.08
CA VAL A 164 4.08 -4.89 -23.86
C VAL A 164 4.27 -6.37 -24.24
N GLY A 165 5.43 -6.74 -24.78
CA GLY A 165 5.73 -8.11 -25.17
C GLY A 165 5.75 -9.06 -23.98
N LEU A 166 6.34 -8.63 -22.86
CA LEU A 166 6.34 -9.41 -21.61
C LEU A 166 4.92 -9.63 -21.07
N LEU A 167 4.05 -8.62 -21.14
CA LEU A 167 2.66 -8.74 -20.72
C LEU A 167 1.90 -9.72 -21.62
N GLN A 168 2.05 -9.59 -22.95
CA GLN A 168 1.40 -10.49 -23.92
C GLN A 168 1.81 -11.96 -23.73
N GLN A 169 3.08 -12.22 -23.42
CA GLN A 169 3.56 -13.59 -23.15
C GLN A 169 3.04 -14.16 -21.82
N GLN A 170 2.77 -13.31 -20.83
CA GLN A 170 2.31 -13.73 -19.50
C GLN A 170 0.79 -13.88 -19.39
N ILE A 171 0.03 -13.18 -20.23
CA ILE A 171 -1.43 -13.25 -20.27
C ILE A 171 -1.84 -14.49 -21.07
N ALA A 172 -2.41 -15.48 -20.39
CA ALA A 172 -2.93 -16.69 -20.99
C ALA A 172 -4.46 -16.58 -21.19
N PRO A 173 -4.99 -16.59 -22.44
CA PRO A 173 -6.43 -16.48 -22.68
C PRO A 173 -7.22 -17.69 -22.17
N LEU A 174 -6.67 -18.91 -22.24
CA LEU A 174 -7.31 -20.15 -21.79
C LEU A 174 -8.75 -20.35 -22.35
N PRO A 175 -8.96 -20.34 -23.68
CA PRO A 175 -10.30 -20.36 -24.28
C PRO A 175 -11.09 -21.64 -23.94
N GLU A 176 -10.43 -22.80 -23.85
CA GLU A 176 -11.06 -24.06 -23.47
C GLU A 176 -11.63 -24.00 -22.04
N LEU A 177 -10.90 -23.37 -21.12
CA LEU A 177 -11.35 -23.19 -19.74
C LEU A 177 -12.51 -22.19 -19.66
N GLN A 178 -12.51 -21.16 -20.50
CA GLN A 178 -13.62 -20.21 -20.59
C GLN A 178 -14.91 -20.93 -21.01
N GLU A 179 -14.85 -21.70 -22.09
CA GLU A 179 -16.00 -22.45 -22.60
C GLU A 179 -16.49 -23.51 -21.60
N LEU A 180 -15.57 -24.21 -20.93
CA LEU A 180 -15.91 -25.15 -19.87
C LEU A 180 -16.70 -24.46 -18.73
N LEU A 181 -16.21 -23.33 -18.22
CA LEU A 181 -16.87 -22.59 -17.15
C LEU A 181 -18.19 -21.96 -17.59
N ARG A 182 -18.29 -21.53 -18.85
CA ARG A 182 -19.50 -20.96 -19.45
C ARG A 182 -20.60 -22.02 -19.62
N ALA A 183 -20.24 -23.20 -20.11
CA ALA A 183 -21.17 -24.32 -20.26
C ALA A 183 -21.61 -24.89 -18.90
N ALA A 184 -20.70 -24.91 -17.91
CA ALA A 184 -20.97 -25.49 -16.60
C ALA A 184 -21.84 -24.61 -15.70
N LEU A 185 -21.43 -23.37 -15.42
CA LEU A 185 -21.98 -22.57 -14.33
C LEU A 185 -23.11 -21.64 -14.76
N VAL A 186 -24.15 -21.52 -13.94
CA VAL A 186 -25.18 -20.47 -14.09
C VAL A 186 -24.56 -19.08 -13.91
N ASP A 187 -25.21 -18.04 -14.43
CA ASP A 187 -24.66 -16.67 -14.38
C ASP A 187 -24.57 -16.09 -12.97
N GLU A 188 -25.50 -16.46 -12.09
CA GLU A 188 -25.51 -16.04 -10.69
C GLU A 188 -25.59 -17.24 -9.75
N PRO A 189 -24.45 -17.94 -9.49
CA PRO A 189 -24.48 -19.10 -8.64
C PRO A 189 -24.72 -18.71 -7.17
N PRO A 190 -25.41 -19.56 -6.39
CA PRO A 190 -25.59 -19.34 -4.96
C PRO A 190 -24.26 -19.29 -4.20
N ALA A 191 -24.27 -18.62 -3.05
CA ALA A 191 -23.06 -18.46 -2.24
C ALA A 191 -22.60 -19.77 -1.59
N THR A 192 -23.57 -20.63 -1.25
CA THR A 192 -23.38 -21.93 -0.63
C THR A 192 -23.38 -23.01 -1.69
N VAL A 193 -22.31 -23.82 -1.73
CA VAL A 193 -22.20 -24.95 -2.66
C VAL A 193 -23.17 -26.09 -2.29
N LYS A 194 -23.69 -26.09 -1.05
CA LYS A 194 -24.53 -27.15 -0.50
C LYS A 194 -26.02 -27.03 -0.85
N GLU A 195 -26.49 -25.85 -1.25
CA GLU A 195 -27.91 -25.62 -1.55
C GLU A 195 -28.28 -26.00 -3.00
N GLY A 196 -27.31 -26.44 -3.81
CA GLY A 196 -27.50 -26.79 -5.21
C GLY A 196 -27.75 -25.57 -6.11
N GLY A 197 -28.14 -25.79 -7.37
CA GLY A 197 -28.37 -24.72 -8.34
C GLY A 197 -27.10 -24.09 -8.91
N LEU A 198 -25.97 -24.81 -8.89
CA LEU A 198 -24.68 -24.30 -9.35
C LEU A 198 -24.52 -24.41 -10.87
N PHE A 199 -25.04 -25.50 -11.44
CA PHE A 199 -24.83 -25.87 -12.85
C PHE A 199 -26.03 -25.51 -13.73
N ARG A 200 -25.74 -25.16 -15.00
CA ARG A 200 -26.75 -24.94 -16.04
C ARG A 200 -27.47 -26.24 -16.39
N PRO A 201 -28.74 -26.17 -16.82
CA PRO A 201 -29.42 -27.32 -17.44
C PRO A 201 -28.66 -27.79 -18.68
N GLY A 202 -28.56 -29.11 -18.88
CA GLY A 202 -27.88 -29.71 -20.02
C GLY A 202 -26.37 -29.94 -19.83
N TYR A 203 -25.80 -29.54 -18.69
CA TYR A 203 -24.38 -29.79 -18.41
C TYR A 203 -24.10 -31.25 -18.09
N HIS A 204 -24.97 -31.90 -17.33
CA HIS A 204 -24.79 -33.30 -16.92
C HIS A 204 -26.13 -34.04 -16.91
N PRO A 205 -26.30 -35.11 -17.72
CA PRO A 205 -27.61 -35.75 -17.93
C PRO A 205 -28.18 -36.33 -16.63
N GLY A 206 -27.35 -36.98 -15.80
CA GLY A 206 -27.81 -37.52 -14.52
C GLY A 206 -28.21 -36.44 -13.50
N LEU A 207 -27.69 -35.21 -13.64
CA LEU A 207 -28.11 -34.10 -12.79
C LEU A 207 -29.46 -33.56 -13.26
N ASP A 208 -29.64 -33.45 -14.58
CA ASP A 208 -30.90 -33.01 -15.17
C ASP A 208 -32.05 -33.98 -14.84
N GLU A 209 -31.81 -35.29 -14.93
CA GLU A 209 -32.79 -36.33 -14.53
C GLU A 209 -33.22 -36.19 -13.06
N LEU A 210 -32.26 -35.97 -12.15
CA LEU A 210 -32.55 -35.79 -10.72
C LEU A 210 -33.32 -34.48 -10.45
N ARG A 211 -32.96 -33.40 -11.14
CA ARG A 211 -33.66 -32.11 -11.04
C ARG A 211 -35.08 -32.20 -11.60
N GLU A 212 -35.27 -32.92 -12.70
CA GLU A 212 -36.59 -33.14 -13.29
C GLU A 212 -37.47 -33.96 -12.34
N ALA A 213 -36.94 -35.04 -11.75
CA ALA A 213 -37.65 -35.85 -10.76
C ALA A 213 -38.11 -35.03 -9.54
N ALA A 214 -37.25 -34.13 -9.04
CA ALA A 214 -37.59 -33.22 -7.94
C ALA A 214 -38.65 -32.18 -8.35
N ALA A 215 -38.58 -31.65 -9.57
CA ALA A 215 -39.55 -30.69 -10.11
C ALA A 215 -40.93 -31.32 -10.32
N HIS A 216 -40.99 -32.52 -10.91
CA HIS A 216 -42.21 -33.32 -11.06
C HIS A 216 -42.85 -33.61 -9.71
N GLY A 217 -42.06 -33.92 -8.68
CA GLY A 217 -42.55 -34.11 -7.33
C GLY A 217 -43.18 -32.84 -6.72
N LYS A 218 -42.59 -31.66 -6.92
CA LYS A 218 -43.17 -30.38 -6.47
C LYS A 218 -44.48 -30.07 -7.20
N ALA A 219 -44.55 -30.33 -8.51
CA ALA A 219 -45.79 -30.18 -9.29
C ALA A 219 -46.87 -31.16 -8.79
N TRP A 220 -46.48 -32.38 -8.44
CA TRP A 220 -47.37 -33.36 -7.85
C TRP A 220 -47.92 -32.90 -6.50
N ILE A 221 -47.08 -32.32 -5.61
CA ILE A 221 -47.54 -31.74 -4.33
C ILE A 221 -48.57 -30.63 -4.57
N ALA A 222 -48.36 -29.76 -5.55
CA ALA A 222 -49.33 -28.72 -5.90
C ALA A 222 -50.67 -29.34 -6.35
N SER A 223 -50.61 -30.41 -7.15
CA SER A 223 -51.81 -31.15 -7.58
C SER A 223 -52.51 -31.85 -6.41
N LEU A 224 -51.75 -32.41 -5.45
CA LEU A 224 -52.30 -33.03 -4.24
C LEU A 224 -52.98 -31.99 -3.36
N GLN A 225 -52.38 -30.81 -3.19
CA GLN A 225 -52.99 -29.72 -2.44
C GLN A 225 -54.36 -29.36 -3.02
N GLN A 226 -54.46 -29.21 -4.35
CA GLN A 226 -55.73 -28.89 -5.01
C GLN A 226 -56.75 -30.02 -4.82
N ARG A 227 -56.33 -31.28 -5.00
CA ARG A 227 -57.18 -32.45 -4.80
C ARG A 227 -57.71 -32.54 -3.37
N GLU A 228 -56.88 -32.27 -2.37
CA GLU A 228 -57.28 -32.29 -0.97
C GLU A 228 -58.20 -31.12 -0.61
N ILE A 229 -58.01 -29.93 -1.21
CA ILE A 229 -58.96 -28.81 -1.09
C ILE A 229 -60.33 -29.21 -1.66
N ASP A 230 -60.37 -29.82 -2.84
CA ASP A 230 -61.60 -30.22 -3.50
C ASP A 230 -62.31 -31.37 -2.73
N ARG A 231 -61.53 -32.31 -2.17
CA ARG A 231 -62.02 -33.46 -1.40
C ARG A 231 -62.60 -33.07 -0.04
N THR A 232 -61.94 -32.15 0.67
CA THR A 232 -62.31 -31.78 2.05
C THR A 232 -63.20 -30.54 2.11
N GLY A 233 -63.26 -29.74 1.03
CA GLY A 233 -63.93 -28.44 1.00
C GLY A 233 -63.16 -27.34 1.76
N ILE A 234 -61.98 -27.64 2.30
CA ILE A 234 -61.19 -26.72 3.13
C ILE A 234 -60.33 -25.81 2.24
N LYS A 235 -60.87 -24.65 1.85
CA LYS A 235 -60.16 -23.67 1.00
C LYS A 235 -58.88 -23.10 1.63
N SER A 236 -58.73 -23.19 2.96
CA SER A 236 -57.55 -22.70 3.68
C SER A 236 -56.40 -23.71 3.78
N LEU A 237 -56.59 -24.94 3.29
CA LEU A 237 -55.60 -26.01 3.35
C LEU A 237 -54.36 -25.66 2.53
N LYS A 238 -53.18 -25.78 3.15
CA LYS A 238 -51.89 -25.56 2.48
C LYS A 238 -50.92 -26.68 2.80
N ILE A 239 -50.20 -27.17 1.79
CA ILE A 239 -49.08 -28.07 2.00
C ILE A 239 -47.81 -27.22 2.11
N ARG A 240 -47.07 -27.35 3.21
CA ARG A 240 -45.82 -26.62 3.47
C ARG A 240 -44.69 -27.57 3.84
N TYR A 241 -43.46 -27.07 3.77
CA TYR A 241 -42.25 -27.78 4.16
C TYR A 241 -41.55 -27.09 5.35
N THR A 242 -40.99 -27.88 6.26
CA THR A 242 -40.02 -27.43 7.28
C THR A 242 -38.90 -28.44 7.43
N SER A 243 -37.68 -27.98 7.74
CA SER A 243 -36.52 -28.87 7.90
C SER A 243 -36.63 -29.91 9.02
N VAL A 244 -37.49 -29.67 10.03
CA VAL A 244 -37.66 -30.57 11.19
C VAL A 244 -38.70 -31.66 10.92
N PHE A 245 -39.80 -31.33 10.23
CA PHE A 245 -40.94 -32.23 10.07
C PHE A 245 -41.23 -32.62 8.61
N GLY A 246 -40.46 -32.08 7.67
CA GLY A 246 -40.63 -32.31 6.25
C GLY A 246 -41.89 -31.66 5.69
N TYR A 247 -42.53 -32.28 4.70
CA TYR A 247 -43.80 -31.83 4.13
C TYR A 247 -44.98 -32.18 5.05
N PHE A 248 -45.90 -31.23 5.23
CA PHE A 248 -47.10 -31.41 6.03
C PHE A 248 -48.27 -30.59 5.48
N ILE A 249 -49.48 -31.05 5.79
CA ILE A 249 -50.73 -30.37 5.49
C ILE A 249 -51.12 -29.50 6.68
N GLU A 250 -51.24 -28.20 6.48
CA GLU A 250 -51.64 -27.23 7.49
C GLU A 250 -53.14 -26.92 7.37
N VAL A 251 -53.88 -27.16 8.46
CA VAL A 251 -55.32 -26.88 8.55
C VAL A 251 -55.59 -25.91 9.71
N THR A 252 -56.39 -24.88 9.44
CA THR A 252 -56.78 -23.87 10.45
C THR A 252 -57.73 -24.46 11.50
N ARG A 253 -57.66 -23.96 12.74
CA ARG A 253 -58.52 -24.44 13.86
C ARG A 253 -60.02 -24.55 13.55
N ALA A 254 -60.56 -23.62 12.76
CA ALA A 254 -61.98 -23.59 12.40
C ALA A 254 -62.44 -24.78 11.53
N ASN A 255 -61.51 -25.50 10.90
CA ASN A 255 -61.80 -26.57 9.95
C ASN A 255 -61.33 -27.94 10.46
N LEU A 256 -61.03 -28.09 11.75
CA LEU A 256 -60.54 -29.34 12.34
C LEU A 256 -61.59 -30.45 12.32
N ASP A 257 -62.88 -30.10 12.43
CA ASP A 257 -63.98 -31.08 12.44
C ASP A 257 -64.23 -31.69 11.04
N ALA A 258 -63.73 -31.05 9.98
CA ALA A 258 -63.85 -31.50 8.59
C ALA A 258 -62.66 -32.38 8.14
N ILE A 259 -61.78 -32.78 9.07
CA ILE A 259 -60.57 -33.53 8.75
C ILE A 259 -60.89 -35.03 8.54
N PRO A 260 -60.48 -35.61 7.41
CA PRO A 260 -60.62 -37.05 7.17
C PRO A 260 -59.82 -37.93 8.14
N SER A 261 -60.29 -39.15 8.38
CA SER A 261 -59.66 -40.10 9.34
C SER A 261 -58.28 -40.63 8.90
N ASP A 262 -57.91 -40.48 7.63
CA ASP A 262 -56.62 -40.89 7.06
C ASP A 262 -55.48 -39.87 7.32
N TYR A 263 -55.80 -38.72 7.93
CA TYR A 263 -54.81 -37.71 8.29
C TYR A 263 -54.16 -38.03 9.64
N VAL A 264 -52.85 -38.28 9.63
CA VAL A 264 -52.09 -38.55 10.86
C VAL A 264 -51.54 -37.24 11.41
N ARG A 265 -51.91 -36.86 12.64
CA ARG A 265 -51.46 -35.62 13.27
C ARG A 265 -49.96 -35.66 13.58
N LYS A 266 -49.20 -34.66 13.11
CA LYS A 266 -47.77 -34.49 13.41
C LYS A 266 -47.50 -33.44 14.49
N GLN A 267 -48.20 -32.30 14.46
CA GLN A 267 -47.92 -31.18 15.37
C GLN A 267 -49.12 -30.26 15.53
N THR A 268 -49.37 -29.77 16.76
CA THR A 268 -50.36 -28.73 17.04
C THR A 268 -49.64 -27.37 17.12
N THR A 269 -50.17 -26.35 16.45
CA THR A 269 -49.66 -24.97 16.48
C THR A 269 -50.70 -24.02 17.07
N VAL A 270 -50.31 -22.77 17.35
CA VAL A 270 -51.21 -21.75 17.93
C VAL A 270 -52.41 -21.45 17.01
N ASN A 271 -52.24 -21.54 15.68
CA ASN A 271 -53.24 -21.14 14.69
C ASN A 271 -53.91 -22.31 13.94
N GLY A 272 -53.49 -23.55 14.19
CA GLY A 272 -53.96 -24.72 13.45
C GLY A 272 -53.23 -26.02 13.81
N GLU A 273 -53.55 -27.09 13.10
CA GLU A 273 -52.89 -28.40 13.25
C GLU A 273 -52.22 -28.84 11.95
N ARG A 274 -51.13 -29.60 12.08
CA ARG A 274 -50.32 -30.12 10.97
C ARG A 274 -50.47 -31.63 10.86
N PHE A 275 -50.74 -32.11 9.66
CA PHE A 275 -51.02 -33.53 9.36
C PHE A 275 -50.12 -34.07 8.26
N ILE A 276 -50.05 -35.40 8.17
CA ILE A 276 -49.40 -36.12 7.07
C ILE A 276 -50.30 -37.27 6.61
N THR A 277 -50.37 -37.52 5.31
CA THR A 277 -51.03 -38.68 4.73
C THR A 277 -49.98 -39.72 4.29
N PRO A 278 -50.34 -41.01 4.20
CA PRO A 278 -49.44 -42.04 3.68
C PRO A 278 -48.91 -41.70 2.27
N GLU A 279 -49.78 -41.19 1.40
CA GLU A 279 -49.45 -40.76 0.04
C GLU A 279 -48.42 -39.62 0.03
N LEU A 280 -48.60 -38.60 0.88
CA LEU A 280 -47.67 -37.49 1.01
C LEU A 280 -46.30 -37.95 1.53
N LYS A 281 -46.27 -38.93 2.44
CA LYS A 281 -45.03 -39.48 3.01
C LYS A 281 -44.21 -40.26 1.97
N GLU A 282 -44.86 -41.02 1.09
CA GLU A 282 -44.16 -41.75 0.02
C GLU A 282 -43.51 -40.80 -0.99
N VAL A 283 -44.25 -39.77 -1.41
CA VAL A 283 -43.74 -38.79 -2.37
C VAL A 283 -42.68 -37.89 -1.74
N GLU A 284 -42.84 -37.51 -0.47
CA GLU A 284 -41.81 -36.83 0.32
C GLU A 284 -40.47 -37.58 0.27
N GLY A 285 -40.47 -38.90 0.50
CA GLY A 285 -39.25 -39.71 0.44
C GLY A 285 -38.59 -39.73 -0.94
N LYS A 286 -39.39 -39.76 -2.02
CA LYS A 286 -38.88 -39.70 -3.40
C LYS A 286 -38.29 -38.32 -3.73
N ILE A 287 -38.96 -37.24 -3.32
CA ILE A 287 -38.52 -35.86 -3.57
C ILE A 287 -37.24 -35.55 -2.80
N LEU A 288 -37.25 -35.77 -1.48
CA LEU A 288 -36.09 -35.49 -0.64
C LEU A 288 -34.88 -36.33 -1.07
N GLY A 289 -35.09 -37.60 -1.41
CA GLY A 289 -34.02 -38.46 -1.91
C GLY A 289 -33.45 -38.01 -3.26
N ALA A 290 -34.29 -37.51 -4.18
CA ALA A 290 -33.83 -36.94 -5.44
C ALA A 290 -33.07 -35.62 -5.23
N GLU A 291 -33.56 -34.75 -4.35
CA GLU A 291 -32.95 -33.45 -4.01
C GLU A 291 -31.59 -33.62 -3.32
N GLU A 292 -31.48 -34.54 -2.34
CA GLU A 292 -30.21 -34.87 -1.68
C GLU A 292 -29.18 -35.45 -2.67
N ARG A 293 -29.59 -36.37 -3.55
CA ARG A 293 -28.70 -36.94 -4.58
C ARG A 293 -28.28 -35.87 -5.60
N SER A 294 -29.20 -34.97 -5.98
CA SER A 294 -28.89 -33.85 -6.87
C SER A 294 -27.84 -32.94 -6.23
N GLN A 295 -27.99 -32.59 -4.96
CA GLN A 295 -27.03 -31.74 -4.24
C GLN A 295 -25.66 -32.42 -4.07
N ALA A 296 -25.65 -33.72 -3.78
CA ALA A 296 -24.41 -34.49 -3.67
C ALA A 296 -23.68 -34.55 -5.02
N LEU A 297 -24.39 -34.86 -6.10
CA LEU A 297 -23.83 -34.90 -7.46
C LEU A 297 -23.34 -33.51 -7.91
N GLU A 298 -24.09 -32.45 -7.63
CA GLU A 298 -23.62 -31.07 -7.91
C GLU A 298 -22.33 -30.74 -7.16
N TYR A 299 -22.21 -31.17 -5.90
CA TYR A 299 -20.98 -30.96 -5.16
C TYR A 299 -19.79 -31.72 -5.76
N GLU A 300 -19.99 -32.96 -6.21
CA GLU A 300 -18.97 -33.75 -6.91
C GLU A 300 -18.53 -33.07 -8.21
N LEU A 301 -19.48 -32.66 -9.04
CA LEU A 301 -19.21 -31.93 -10.29
C LEU A 301 -18.50 -30.60 -10.01
N PHE A 302 -18.84 -29.91 -8.92
CA PHE A 302 -18.16 -28.68 -8.51
C PHE A 302 -16.70 -28.95 -8.13
N VAL A 303 -16.43 -30.02 -7.38
CA VAL A 303 -15.07 -30.41 -6.99
C VAL A 303 -14.24 -30.76 -8.22
N GLU A 304 -14.82 -31.47 -9.19
CA GLU A 304 -14.19 -31.77 -10.48
C GLU A 304 -13.86 -30.49 -11.25
N LEU A 305 -14.86 -29.61 -11.45
CA LEU A 305 -14.69 -28.34 -12.17
C LEU A 305 -13.63 -27.45 -11.52
N ARG A 306 -13.62 -27.38 -10.18
CA ARG A 306 -12.55 -26.70 -9.43
C ARG A 306 -11.19 -27.34 -9.71
N GLY A 307 -11.11 -28.68 -9.73
CA GLY A 307 -9.90 -29.41 -10.09
C GLY A 307 -9.33 -28.98 -11.44
N ARG A 308 -10.19 -28.93 -12.47
CA ARG A 308 -9.82 -28.46 -13.82
C ARG A 308 -9.25 -27.04 -13.83
N VAL A 309 -9.86 -26.12 -13.09
CA VAL A 309 -9.34 -24.74 -12.96
C VAL A 309 -8.00 -24.73 -12.25
N LEU A 310 -7.80 -25.61 -11.26
CA LEU A 310 -6.56 -25.69 -10.50
C LEU A 310 -5.37 -26.27 -11.30
N GLU A 311 -5.64 -27.05 -12.35
CA GLU A 311 -4.61 -27.50 -13.31
C GLU A 311 -3.90 -26.29 -13.95
N HIS A 312 -4.65 -25.22 -14.26
CA HIS A 312 -4.17 -23.99 -14.89
C HIS A 312 -3.67 -22.91 -13.91
N VAL A 313 -3.44 -23.23 -12.63
CA VAL A 313 -3.09 -22.23 -11.60
C VAL A 313 -1.87 -21.38 -11.96
N ALA A 314 -0.81 -21.93 -12.56
CA ALA A 314 0.37 -21.11 -12.92
C ALA A 314 0.03 -20.06 -13.99
N GLU A 315 -0.71 -20.44 -15.01
CA GLU A 315 -1.08 -19.56 -16.13
C GLU A 315 -2.00 -18.44 -15.64
N ILE A 316 -2.95 -18.78 -14.77
CA ILE A 316 -3.84 -17.80 -14.14
C ILE A 316 -3.07 -16.86 -13.20
N GLN A 317 -2.10 -17.37 -12.42
CA GLN A 317 -1.24 -16.53 -11.57
C GLN A 317 -0.34 -15.60 -12.39
N ALA A 318 0.26 -16.09 -13.47
CA ALA A 318 1.06 -15.28 -14.38
C ALA A 318 0.22 -14.17 -15.03
N THR A 319 -0.98 -14.51 -15.48
CA THR A 319 -1.96 -13.56 -16.01
C THR A 319 -2.35 -12.51 -14.98
N ALA A 320 -2.69 -12.90 -13.75
CA ALA A 320 -3.03 -11.96 -12.68
C ALA A 320 -1.86 -11.00 -12.36
N ALA A 321 -0.62 -11.49 -12.34
CA ALA A 321 0.56 -10.66 -12.13
C ALA A 321 0.80 -9.67 -13.29
N ALA A 322 0.57 -10.10 -14.53
CA ALA A 322 0.66 -9.24 -15.71
C ALA A 322 -0.42 -8.14 -15.69
N LEU A 323 -1.67 -8.50 -15.40
CA LEU A 323 -2.77 -7.55 -15.28
C LEU A 323 -2.56 -6.55 -14.14
N ALA A 324 -2.06 -7.00 -12.99
CA ALA A 324 -1.71 -6.12 -11.89
C ALA A 324 -0.61 -5.12 -12.31
N ARG A 325 0.38 -5.55 -13.08
CA ARG A 325 1.44 -4.68 -13.63
C ARG A 325 0.87 -3.66 -14.61
N LEU A 326 0.00 -4.09 -15.52
CA LEU A 326 -0.68 -3.19 -16.46
C LEU A 326 -1.49 -2.13 -15.72
N ASP A 327 -2.32 -2.53 -14.75
CA ASP A 327 -3.15 -1.62 -13.96
C ASP A 327 -2.31 -0.62 -13.15
N ALA A 328 -1.24 -1.07 -12.52
CA ALA A 328 -0.32 -0.19 -11.80
C ALA A 328 0.36 0.83 -12.73
N LEU A 329 0.75 0.45 -13.96
CA LEU A 329 1.30 1.39 -14.94
C LEU A 329 0.25 2.37 -15.46
N CYS A 330 -0.97 1.89 -15.76
CA CYS A 330 -2.10 2.75 -16.12
C CYS A 330 -2.46 3.74 -15.01
N SER A 331 -2.30 3.36 -13.74
CA SER A 331 -2.48 4.25 -12.59
C SER A 331 -1.44 5.36 -12.54
N LEU A 332 -0.16 5.03 -12.78
CA LEU A 332 0.92 6.02 -12.81
C LEU A 332 0.77 6.97 -14.02
N ALA A 333 0.44 6.44 -15.20
CA ALA A 333 0.15 7.23 -16.39
C ALA A 333 -1.04 8.17 -16.17
N GLU A 334 -2.14 7.68 -15.60
CA GLU A 334 -3.30 8.52 -15.31
C GLU A 334 -2.99 9.64 -14.32
N THR A 335 -2.19 9.33 -13.30
CA THR A 335 -1.74 10.34 -12.34
C THR A 335 -0.90 11.41 -13.02
N ALA A 336 0.02 11.02 -13.91
CA ALA A 336 0.84 11.95 -14.67
C ALA A 336 0.00 12.84 -15.60
N ARG A 337 -1.02 12.26 -16.26
CA ARG A 337 -1.98 12.96 -17.13
C ARG A 337 -2.76 14.03 -16.36
N LEU A 338 -3.28 13.69 -15.18
CA LEU A 338 -4.16 14.58 -14.41
C LEU A 338 -3.45 15.78 -13.78
N TYR A 339 -2.20 15.62 -13.32
CA TYR A 339 -1.47 16.68 -12.59
C TYR A 339 -0.25 17.22 -13.33
N GLY A 340 -0.08 16.85 -14.60
CA GLY A 340 1.02 17.31 -15.45
C GLY A 340 2.38 16.96 -14.86
N TYR A 341 2.61 15.67 -14.59
CA TYR A 341 3.93 15.22 -14.12
C TYR A 341 4.88 15.09 -15.30
N CYS A 342 6.16 15.40 -15.08
CA CYS A 342 7.20 15.26 -16.09
C CYS A 342 7.89 13.89 -15.99
N ARG A 343 8.44 13.42 -17.12
CA ARG A 343 9.31 12.24 -17.15
C ARG A 343 10.67 12.58 -16.54
N PRO A 344 11.11 11.94 -15.43
CA PRO A 344 12.43 12.18 -14.89
C PRO A 344 13.50 11.41 -15.66
N VAL A 345 14.65 12.04 -15.88
CA VAL A 345 15.85 11.37 -16.41
C VAL A 345 16.56 10.68 -15.26
N VAL A 346 16.57 9.35 -15.26
CA VAL A 346 17.24 8.56 -14.22
C VAL A 346 18.64 8.18 -14.68
N THR A 347 19.65 8.51 -13.86
CA THR A 347 21.08 8.32 -14.14
C THR A 347 21.75 7.44 -13.09
N ASP A 348 22.85 6.77 -13.44
CA ASP A 348 23.69 6.05 -12.45
C ASP A 348 24.63 7.01 -11.69
N GLY A 349 24.52 8.31 -11.97
CA GLY A 349 25.30 9.36 -11.32
C GLY A 349 24.75 9.70 -9.93
N ASP A 350 25.37 10.71 -9.34
CA ASP A 350 25.05 11.24 -8.02
C ASP A 350 24.14 12.48 -8.07
N ARG A 351 24.04 13.14 -9.21
CA ARG A 351 23.30 14.39 -9.36
C ARG A 351 21.79 14.19 -9.20
N ILE A 352 21.17 14.98 -8.33
CA ILE A 352 19.73 15.16 -8.19
C ILE A 352 19.44 16.62 -8.51
N LEU A 353 18.86 16.86 -9.69
CA LEU A 353 18.41 18.17 -10.15
C LEU A 353 16.89 18.12 -10.33
N ILE A 354 16.18 19.01 -9.65
CA ILE A 354 14.73 19.13 -9.73
C ILE A 354 14.41 20.61 -10.00
N GLU A 355 13.70 20.89 -11.08
CA GLU A 355 13.23 22.24 -11.41
C GLU A 355 11.73 22.32 -11.17
N GLU A 356 11.31 23.34 -10.41
CA GLU A 356 9.92 23.59 -10.04
C GLU A 356 9.20 22.35 -9.45
N GLY A 357 9.89 21.61 -8.58
CA GLY A 357 9.33 20.43 -7.93
C GLY A 357 8.17 20.78 -7.00
N ARG A 358 7.16 19.91 -6.93
CA ARG A 358 5.98 20.04 -6.05
C ARG A 358 5.83 18.80 -5.18
N HIS A 359 5.24 18.94 -3.98
CA HIS A 359 5.01 17.80 -3.10
C HIS A 359 3.81 16.98 -3.61
N PRO A 360 3.97 15.69 -3.99
CA PRO A 360 2.96 14.93 -4.73
C PRO A 360 1.60 14.78 -4.01
N VAL A 361 1.61 14.73 -2.68
CA VAL A 361 0.37 14.67 -1.88
C VAL A 361 -0.29 16.05 -1.74
N LEU A 362 0.47 17.06 -1.31
CA LEU A 362 -0.07 18.39 -1.05
C LEU A 362 -0.50 19.10 -2.33
N ASP A 363 0.18 18.85 -3.45
CA ASP A 363 -0.19 19.37 -4.77
C ASP A 363 -1.59 18.92 -5.22
N GLN A 364 -2.05 17.74 -4.79
CA GLN A 364 -3.38 17.21 -5.12
C GLN A 364 -4.46 17.65 -4.13
N ASN A 365 -4.09 17.93 -2.87
CA ASN A 365 -5.04 18.18 -1.78
C ASN A 365 -5.33 19.66 -1.52
N LEU A 366 -4.47 20.58 -1.96
CA LEU A 366 -4.68 22.01 -1.77
C LEU A 366 -5.70 22.54 -2.79
N ALA A 367 -6.99 22.47 -2.44
CA ALA A 367 -8.09 22.94 -3.29
C ALA A 367 -8.18 24.47 -3.43
N GLU A 368 -7.68 25.23 -2.44
CA GLU A 368 -7.86 26.69 -2.35
C GLU A 368 -6.56 27.49 -2.59
N GLU A 369 -5.38 26.90 -2.36
CA GLU A 369 -4.07 27.54 -2.56
C GLU A 369 -3.20 26.74 -3.53
N LYS A 370 -2.61 27.38 -4.54
CA LYS A 370 -1.61 26.70 -5.40
C LYS A 370 -0.36 26.37 -4.59
N PHE A 371 0.12 25.13 -4.70
CA PHE A 371 1.41 24.72 -4.12
C PHE A 371 2.56 25.53 -4.75
N VAL A 372 3.51 25.99 -3.92
CA VAL A 372 4.67 26.78 -4.39
C VAL A 372 5.81 25.85 -4.81
N PRO A 373 6.19 25.82 -6.10
CA PRO A 373 7.22 24.91 -6.58
C PRO A 373 8.64 25.36 -6.19
N ASN A 374 9.51 24.39 -5.91
CA ASN A 374 10.87 24.62 -5.44
C ASN A 374 11.91 23.82 -6.23
N ASP A 375 13.05 24.46 -6.45
CA ASP A 375 14.19 23.89 -7.16
C ASP A 375 15.09 23.17 -6.15
N CYS A 376 15.79 22.12 -6.58
CA CYS A 376 16.76 21.41 -5.76
C CYS A 376 17.93 20.95 -6.63
N LEU A 377 19.15 21.23 -6.17
CA LEU A 377 20.37 20.70 -6.75
C LEU A 377 21.19 20.06 -5.63
N LEU A 378 21.38 18.75 -5.72
CA LEU A 378 22.24 17.94 -4.86
C LEU A 378 23.21 17.15 -5.74
N ASP A 379 24.48 17.14 -5.38
CA ASP A 379 25.53 16.35 -6.05
C ASP A 379 26.67 16.11 -5.04
N LEU A 380 27.61 15.21 -5.32
CA LEU A 380 28.75 14.96 -4.41
C LEU A 380 29.91 15.92 -4.63
N GLN A 381 29.80 16.88 -5.56
CA GLN A 381 30.87 17.81 -5.93
C GLN A 381 30.76 19.12 -5.15
N GLU A 382 29.76 19.95 -5.47
CA GLU A 382 29.59 21.31 -4.93
C GLU A 382 28.37 21.44 -4.02
N ASN A 383 27.39 20.55 -4.13
CA ASN A 383 26.10 20.66 -3.43
C ASN A 383 25.78 19.38 -2.66
N ARG A 384 26.70 18.93 -1.81
CA ARG A 384 26.60 17.67 -1.06
C ARG A 384 25.61 17.73 0.09
N LEU A 385 25.64 18.82 0.84
CA LEU A 385 24.80 19.02 2.00
C LEU A 385 24.11 20.38 1.91
N LEU A 386 22.78 20.37 1.86
CA LEU A 386 22.00 21.60 1.87
C LEU A 386 21.52 21.87 3.30
N LEU A 387 22.00 22.96 3.89
CA LEU A 387 21.50 23.47 5.17
C LEU A 387 20.29 24.36 4.90
N ILE A 388 19.14 23.96 5.42
CA ILE A 388 17.88 24.66 5.19
C ILE A 388 17.44 25.31 6.49
N THR A 389 17.48 26.63 6.50
CA THR A 389 17.14 27.46 7.67
C THR A 389 15.86 28.25 7.45
N GLY A 390 15.29 28.76 8.54
CA GLY A 390 14.10 29.60 8.51
C GLY A 390 13.09 29.23 9.59
N PRO A 391 12.02 30.02 9.74
CA PRO A 391 11.05 29.84 10.80
C PRO A 391 10.30 28.51 10.71
N ASN A 392 9.78 28.06 11.85
CA ASN A 392 8.89 26.90 11.90
C ASN A 392 7.58 27.25 11.16
N MET A 393 6.98 26.27 10.48
CA MET A 393 5.83 26.45 9.58
C MET A 393 6.12 27.14 8.23
N ALA A 394 7.36 27.53 7.94
CA ALA A 394 7.71 28.17 6.67
C ALA A 394 7.73 27.21 5.46
N GLY A 395 7.81 25.90 5.71
CA GLY A 395 7.81 24.87 4.64
C GLY A 395 9.09 24.04 4.53
N LYS A 396 10.06 24.17 5.45
CA LYS A 396 11.32 23.40 5.46
C LYS A 396 11.09 21.88 5.37
N SER A 397 10.31 21.33 6.30
CA SER A 397 9.95 19.91 6.36
C SER A 397 9.18 19.44 5.12
N THR A 398 8.39 20.32 4.51
CA THR A 398 7.67 20.02 3.27
C THR A 398 8.63 19.89 2.09
N PHE A 399 9.59 20.81 1.98
CA PHE A 399 10.60 20.79 0.92
C PHE A 399 11.49 19.54 0.98
N ILE A 400 12.03 19.21 2.15
CA ILE A 400 12.92 18.04 2.25
C ILE A 400 12.17 16.71 2.00
N ARG A 401 10.92 16.60 2.48
CA ARG A 401 10.07 15.44 2.20
C ARG A 401 9.72 15.37 0.72
N GLN A 402 9.41 16.50 0.10
CA GLN A 402 9.15 16.59 -1.34
C GLN A 402 10.32 15.99 -2.11
N VAL A 403 11.57 16.44 -1.89
CA VAL A 403 12.72 15.93 -2.65
C VAL A 403 12.86 14.41 -2.49
N ALA A 404 12.75 13.87 -1.26
CA ALA A 404 12.80 12.43 -1.03
C ALA A 404 11.68 11.66 -1.75
N LEU A 405 10.46 12.19 -1.77
CA LEU A 405 9.33 11.59 -2.47
C LEU A 405 9.54 11.60 -3.99
N LEU A 406 10.08 12.67 -4.57
CA LEU A 406 10.37 12.75 -6.01
C LEU A 406 11.45 11.74 -6.43
N VAL A 407 12.50 11.59 -5.62
CA VAL A 407 13.53 10.57 -5.84
C VAL A 407 12.94 9.16 -5.79
N LEU A 408 12.10 8.89 -4.78
CA LEU A 408 11.39 7.61 -4.65
C LEU A 408 10.47 7.35 -5.85
N MET A 409 9.69 8.34 -6.27
CA MET A 409 8.80 8.26 -7.42
C MET A 409 9.56 7.95 -8.71
N ALA A 410 10.70 8.59 -8.93
CA ALA A 410 11.56 8.28 -10.07
C ALA A 410 12.04 6.81 -10.04
N GLN A 411 12.46 6.31 -8.87
CA GLN A 411 12.94 4.93 -8.72
C GLN A 411 11.86 3.85 -8.70
N ILE A 412 10.58 4.18 -8.55
CA ILE A 412 9.48 3.24 -8.87
C ILE A 412 9.15 3.21 -10.37
N GLY A 413 9.77 4.08 -11.17
CA GLY A 413 9.49 4.25 -12.61
C GLY A 413 8.32 5.19 -12.91
N SER A 414 7.86 5.98 -11.94
CA SER A 414 6.81 6.98 -12.13
C SER A 414 7.35 8.26 -12.76
N PHE A 415 6.46 9.01 -13.39
CA PHE A 415 6.67 10.44 -13.67
C PHE A 415 6.56 11.22 -12.35
N VAL A 416 7.15 12.42 -12.30
CA VAL A 416 7.25 13.23 -11.07
C VAL A 416 6.63 14.63 -11.22
N PRO A 417 6.02 15.21 -10.16
CA PRO A 417 5.50 16.57 -10.19
C PRO A 417 6.63 17.60 -10.16
N ALA A 418 7.21 17.89 -11.31
CA ALA A 418 8.21 18.91 -11.53
C ALA A 418 8.06 19.44 -12.96
N ARG A 419 8.76 20.54 -13.28
CA ARG A 419 8.91 20.99 -14.66
C ARG A 419 9.92 20.12 -15.40
N SER A 420 11.05 19.83 -14.75
CA SER A 420 12.07 18.90 -15.21
C SER A 420 12.74 18.22 -14.01
N ALA A 421 13.28 17.02 -14.20
CA ALA A 421 14.00 16.30 -13.15
C ALA A 421 15.08 15.38 -13.74
N GLU A 422 16.28 15.43 -13.17
CA GLU A 422 17.38 14.47 -13.34
C GLU A 422 17.67 13.84 -11.98
N ILE A 423 17.53 12.53 -11.85
CA ILE A 423 17.63 11.81 -10.58
C ILE A 423 18.70 10.72 -10.69
N GLY A 424 19.84 10.97 -10.06
CA GLY A 424 20.88 9.98 -9.81
C GLY A 424 20.41 8.95 -8.78
N LEU A 425 20.52 7.66 -9.12
CA LEU A 425 20.00 6.56 -8.30
C LEU A 425 20.49 6.60 -6.84
N VAL A 426 19.61 6.20 -5.92
CA VAL A 426 19.94 6.00 -4.52
C VAL A 426 19.85 4.53 -4.13
N ASP A 427 20.66 4.11 -3.16
CA ASP A 427 20.61 2.76 -2.60
C ASP A 427 19.74 2.68 -1.32
N ARG A 428 19.69 3.77 -0.56
CA ARG A 428 18.91 3.91 0.67
C ARG A 428 18.35 5.33 0.78
N ILE A 429 17.15 5.45 1.33
CA ILE A 429 16.58 6.74 1.75
C ILE A 429 16.44 6.69 3.26
N PHE A 430 17.08 7.64 3.92
CA PHE A 430 16.98 7.83 5.36
C PHE A 430 16.26 9.14 5.63
N THR A 431 15.28 9.09 6.54
CA THR A 431 14.64 10.31 7.01
C THR A 431 14.54 10.32 8.52
N ARG A 432 14.91 11.44 9.11
CA ARG A 432 14.55 11.81 10.47
C ARG A 432 13.68 13.05 10.37
N VAL A 433 12.37 12.88 10.54
CA VAL A 433 11.41 13.98 10.57
C VAL A 433 10.73 13.96 11.93
N GLY A 434 10.87 15.06 12.70
CA GLY A 434 10.42 15.20 14.08
C GLY A 434 9.19 14.35 14.43
N ALA A 435 9.33 13.52 15.47
CA ALA A 435 8.25 12.67 15.95
C ALA A 435 7.27 13.50 16.79
N SER A 436 5.97 13.37 16.49
CA SER A 436 4.93 13.56 17.50
C SER A 436 5.07 12.44 18.53
N ASP A 437 5.05 12.80 19.81
CA ASP A 437 5.34 11.96 20.97
C ASP A 437 4.89 10.49 20.82
N ASP A 438 5.87 9.58 20.75
CA ASP A 438 5.62 8.14 20.79
C ASP A 438 5.55 7.68 22.27
N LEU A 439 4.53 8.19 22.98
CA LEU A 439 4.26 7.92 24.40
C LEU A 439 4.09 6.42 24.72
N GLY A 440 3.87 5.57 23.71
CA GLY A 440 3.60 4.14 23.89
C GLY A 440 4.82 3.24 24.16
N ARG A 441 6.06 3.71 23.94
CA ARG A 441 7.27 2.88 24.06
C ARG A 441 8.13 3.12 25.29
N GLY A 442 7.78 4.09 26.14
CA GLY A 442 8.53 4.38 27.38
C GLY A 442 9.96 4.87 27.17
N LEU A 443 10.34 5.24 25.94
CA LEU A 443 11.64 5.85 25.62
C LEU A 443 11.49 7.37 25.55
N SER A 444 12.50 8.11 26.02
CA SER A 444 12.58 9.56 25.82
C SER A 444 12.59 9.88 24.32
N THR A 445 11.88 10.93 23.91
CA THR A 445 11.82 11.40 22.52
C THR A 445 13.21 11.67 21.94
N PHE A 446 14.12 12.19 22.78
CA PHE A 446 15.52 12.40 22.43
C PHE A 446 16.30 11.09 22.23
N MET A 447 16.03 10.04 23.02
CA MET A 447 16.68 8.74 22.84
C MET A 447 16.24 8.07 21.53
N VAL A 448 14.96 8.19 21.17
CA VAL A 448 14.46 7.72 19.88
C VAL A 448 15.14 8.48 18.74
N GLU A 449 15.28 9.80 18.87
CA GLU A 449 16.00 10.64 17.91
C GLU A 449 17.46 10.22 17.71
N MET A 450 18.18 9.95 18.80
CA MET A 450 19.58 9.53 18.75
C MET A 450 19.73 8.12 18.18
N ASN A 451 18.82 7.20 18.49
CA ASN A 451 18.83 5.85 17.90
C ASN A 451 18.58 5.89 16.38
N GLU A 452 17.65 6.72 15.92
CA GLU A 452 17.43 6.91 14.48
C GLU A 452 18.64 7.56 13.81
N THR A 453 19.21 8.60 14.41
CA THR A 453 20.43 9.25 13.90
C THR A 453 21.61 8.28 13.83
N ALA A 454 21.79 7.44 14.85
CA ALA A 454 22.81 6.39 14.86
C ALA A 454 22.57 5.35 13.76
N ASN A 455 21.31 4.95 13.54
CA ASN A 455 20.95 4.05 12.44
C ASN A 455 21.33 4.62 11.07
N ILE A 456 21.09 5.92 10.85
CA ILE A 456 21.49 6.62 9.63
C ILE A 456 23.01 6.58 9.47
N ILE A 457 23.75 7.00 10.50
CA ILE A 457 25.21 7.08 10.46
C ILE A 457 25.86 5.72 10.21
N HIS A 458 25.34 4.65 10.80
CA HIS A 458 25.92 3.31 10.66
C HIS A 458 25.61 2.64 9.31
N ASN A 459 24.53 3.03 8.63
CA ASN A 459 24.04 2.34 7.45
C ASN A 459 24.00 3.20 6.18
N ALA A 460 24.20 4.51 6.25
CA ALA A 460 24.29 5.34 5.06
C ALA A 460 25.57 5.02 4.26
N THR A 461 25.44 5.10 2.93
CA THR A 461 26.55 5.00 1.98
C THR A 461 26.65 6.31 1.20
N SER A 462 27.71 6.48 0.41
CA SER A 462 27.85 7.63 -0.50
C SER A 462 26.73 7.73 -1.55
N HIS A 463 26.04 6.62 -1.84
CA HIS A 463 24.90 6.58 -2.76
C HIS A 463 23.55 6.80 -2.07
N SER A 464 23.51 6.93 -0.75
CA SER A 464 22.26 7.14 -0.04
C SER A 464 21.75 8.58 -0.17
N LEU A 465 20.47 8.79 0.15
CA LEU A 465 19.89 10.11 0.37
C LEU A 465 19.50 10.22 1.84
N VAL A 466 20.03 11.23 2.52
CA VAL A 466 19.77 11.49 3.94
C VAL A 466 18.96 12.77 4.08
N VAL A 467 17.87 12.70 4.82
CA VAL A 467 16.99 13.84 5.12
C VAL A 467 16.85 13.99 6.62
N LEU A 468 17.33 15.09 7.16
CA LEU A 468 17.32 15.39 8.59
C LEU A 468 16.49 16.64 8.85
N ASP A 469 15.61 16.58 9.82
CA ASP A 469 14.73 17.68 10.22
C ASP A 469 14.83 17.90 11.73
N GLU A 470 15.35 19.05 12.13
CA GLU A 470 15.41 19.53 13.52
C GLU A 470 16.07 18.56 14.52
N ILE A 471 17.20 17.96 14.16
CA ILE A 471 18.03 17.20 15.12
C ILE A 471 18.52 18.12 16.25
N GLY A 472 18.59 17.59 17.47
CA GLY A 472 19.12 18.23 18.67
C GLY A 472 18.05 18.91 19.53
N ARG A 473 16.78 18.92 19.10
CA ARG A 473 15.73 19.72 19.75
C ARG A 473 15.32 19.24 21.14
N GLY A 474 15.50 17.96 21.44
CA GLY A 474 15.07 17.33 22.70
C GLY A 474 16.04 17.47 23.89
N THR A 475 17.11 18.26 23.77
CA THR A 475 18.17 18.41 24.79
C THR A 475 18.57 19.88 25.00
N SER A 476 19.60 20.15 25.81
CA SER A 476 20.15 21.49 26.00
C SER A 476 20.58 22.10 24.67
N THR A 477 20.42 23.43 24.51
CA THR A 477 20.67 24.11 23.22
C THR A 477 22.07 23.84 22.68
N PHE A 478 23.10 23.91 23.54
CA PHE A 478 24.48 23.68 23.13
C PHE A 478 24.80 22.21 22.87
N ASP A 479 24.24 21.27 23.64
CA ASP A 479 24.43 19.84 23.36
C ASP A 479 23.76 19.45 22.03
N GLY A 480 22.53 19.95 21.80
CA GLY A 480 21.77 19.73 20.58
C GLY A 480 22.48 20.27 19.34
N LEU A 481 22.96 21.51 19.41
CA LEU A 481 23.79 22.12 18.36
C LEU A 481 25.07 21.32 18.12
N SER A 482 25.80 20.96 19.17
CA SER A 482 27.08 20.22 19.07
C SER A 482 26.90 18.86 18.39
N ILE A 483 25.81 18.15 18.71
CA ILE A 483 25.46 16.89 18.08
C ILE A 483 25.07 17.12 16.62
N ALA A 484 24.15 18.04 16.33
CA ALA A 484 23.70 18.34 14.97
C ALA A 484 24.87 18.73 14.05
N TRP A 485 25.79 19.57 14.56
CA TRP A 485 27.02 19.96 13.88
C TRP A 485 27.91 18.76 13.59
N SER A 486 28.23 17.97 14.61
CA SER A 486 29.10 16.79 14.48
C SER A 486 28.52 15.76 13.51
N VAL A 487 27.19 15.60 13.50
CA VAL A 487 26.48 14.72 12.56
C VAL A 487 26.58 15.25 11.13
N ALA A 488 26.38 16.56 10.93
CA ALA A 488 26.53 17.18 9.61
C ALA A 488 27.96 17.01 9.06
N GLU A 489 28.98 17.25 9.88
CA GLU A 489 30.39 17.02 9.52
C GLU A 489 30.65 15.55 9.19
N TYR A 490 30.13 14.60 10.00
CA TYR A 490 30.34 13.18 9.74
C TYR A 490 29.70 12.72 8.42
N LEU A 491 28.49 13.18 8.13
CA LEU A 491 27.80 12.90 6.86
C LEU A 491 28.56 13.49 5.66
N HIS A 492 29.13 14.68 5.85
CA HIS A 492 29.86 15.39 4.83
C HIS A 492 31.26 14.80 4.55
N ASP A 493 32.09 14.65 5.59
CA ASP A 493 33.52 14.32 5.50
C ASP A 493 33.76 12.82 5.40
N VAL A 494 33.05 12.03 6.21
CA VAL A 494 33.31 10.59 6.35
C VAL A 494 32.46 9.78 5.40
N LEU A 495 31.14 10.00 5.41
CA LEU A 495 30.20 9.22 4.59
C LEU A 495 30.07 9.75 3.16
N GLN A 496 30.34 11.04 2.97
CA GLN A 496 30.24 11.72 1.67
C GLN A 496 28.90 11.46 1.00
N VAL A 497 27.81 11.73 1.72
CA VAL A 497 26.43 11.38 1.32
C VAL A 497 25.59 12.62 1.02
N ARG A 498 24.70 12.51 0.03
CA ARG A 498 23.74 13.56 -0.34
C ARG A 498 22.78 13.80 0.82
N THR A 499 22.81 15.01 1.36
CA THR A 499 22.13 15.33 2.62
C THR A 499 21.29 16.60 2.50
N LEU A 500 20.01 16.50 2.88
CA LEU A 500 19.15 17.66 3.16
C LEU A 500 19.03 17.80 4.67
N PHE A 501 19.48 18.92 5.22
CA PHE A 501 19.48 19.15 6.65
C PHE A 501 18.69 20.42 6.97
N ALA A 502 17.44 20.24 7.39
CA ALA A 502 16.63 21.32 7.92
C ALA A 502 16.95 21.53 9.41
N THR A 503 17.31 22.76 9.79
CA THR A 503 17.72 23.08 11.15
C THR A 503 17.08 24.40 11.62
N HIS A 504 16.94 24.51 12.94
CA HIS A 504 16.56 25.74 13.62
C HIS A 504 17.77 26.46 14.23
N TYR A 505 18.95 25.83 14.23
CA TYR A 505 20.20 26.41 14.68
C TYR A 505 20.79 27.30 13.58
N HIS A 506 20.87 28.61 13.84
CA HIS A 506 21.44 29.56 12.89
C HIS A 506 22.97 29.46 12.82
N GLU A 507 23.60 29.04 13.91
CA GLU A 507 25.03 28.81 14.06
C GLU A 507 25.54 27.81 13.01
N MET A 508 24.74 26.80 12.68
CA MET A 508 25.10 25.80 11.65
C MET A 508 25.36 26.42 10.27
N THR A 509 24.86 27.62 9.98
CA THR A 509 25.10 28.28 8.67
C THR A 509 26.58 28.56 8.41
N GLU A 510 27.40 28.63 9.47
CA GLU A 510 28.85 28.79 9.37
C GLU A 510 29.55 27.60 8.68
N LEU A 511 28.90 26.43 8.63
CA LEU A 511 29.46 25.23 7.98
C LEU A 511 29.75 25.44 6.48
N GLU A 512 29.01 26.29 5.77
CA GLU A 512 29.30 26.58 4.34
C GLU A 512 30.69 27.23 4.16
N ALA A 513 31.18 27.99 5.16
CA ALA A 513 32.51 28.60 5.11
C ALA A 513 33.63 27.61 5.45
N ILE A 514 33.32 26.53 6.19
CA ILE A 514 34.29 25.57 6.73
C ILE A 514 34.37 24.32 5.85
N CYS A 515 33.25 23.85 5.32
CA CYS A 515 33.09 22.58 4.62
C CYS A 515 32.71 22.80 3.14
N PRO A 516 33.64 22.60 2.19
CA PRO A 516 33.34 22.71 0.76
C PRO A 516 32.31 21.67 0.33
N GLY A 517 31.20 22.10 -0.26
CA GLY A 517 30.08 21.21 -0.62
C GLY A 517 28.85 21.40 0.25
N VAL A 518 28.99 22.10 1.39
CA VAL A 518 27.85 22.57 2.19
C VAL A 518 27.32 23.88 1.61
N LYS A 519 26.01 23.96 1.37
CA LYS A 519 25.35 25.18 0.88
C LYS A 519 24.19 25.60 1.76
N ASN A 520 24.12 26.88 2.13
CA ASN A 520 22.99 27.42 2.87
C ASN A 520 21.82 27.80 1.97
N TYR A 521 20.64 27.42 2.40
CA TYR A 521 19.36 27.82 1.85
C TYR A 521 18.45 28.30 2.99
N ASN A 522 17.55 29.21 2.66
CA ASN A 522 16.53 29.69 3.56
C ASN A 522 15.15 29.63 2.91
N VAL A 523 14.11 29.70 3.74
CA VAL A 523 12.76 29.92 3.24
C VAL A 523 12.52 31.42 3.13
N ALA A 524 12.07 31.87 1.95
CA ALA A 524 11.77 33.26 1.68
C ALA A 524 10.62 33.78 2.55
N VAL A 525 10.89 34.87 3.25
CA VAL A 525 9.95 35.59 4.11
C VAL A 525 9.78 37.01 3.58
N ARG A 526 8.53 37.49 3.49
CA ARG A 526 8.23 38.88 3.17
C ARG A 526 7.59 39.58 4.36
N GLU A 527 8.15 40.70 4.76
CA GLU A 527 7.56 41.59 5.76
C GLU A 527 6.69 42.64 5.04
N TRP A 528 5.43 42.79 5.48
CA TRP A 528 4.50 43.79 4.94
C TRP A 528 3.59 44.29 6.07
N ASN A 529 3.52 45.61 6.29
CA ASN A 529 2.69 46.22 7.34
C ASN A 529 2.84 45.54 8.71
N ASP A 530 4.07 45.32 9.19
CA ASP A 530 4.35 44.63 10.46
C ASP A 530 3.91 43.15 10.56
N GLN A 531 3.46 42.56 9.44
CA GLN A 531 3.10 41.15 9.29
C GLN A 531 4.15 40.40 8.47
N ILE A 532 4.30 39.11 8.77
CA ILE A 532 5.18 38.19 8.04
C ILE A 532 4.35 37.25 7.19
N ILE A 533 4.70 37.19 5.91
CA ILE A 533 4.11 36.31 4.92
C ILE A 533 5.18 35.29 4.52
N PHE A 534 4.89 34.01 4.75
CA PHE A 534 5.75 32.91 4.32
C PHE A 534 5.49 32.62 2.85
N LEU A 535 6.48 32.91 2.00
CA LEU A 535 6.35 32.69 0.56
C LEU A 535 6.51 31.21 0.17
N ARG A 536 6.96 30.35 1.10
CA ARG A 536 7.21 28.91 0.91
C ARG A 536 8.18 28.58 -0.25
N LYS A 537 8.93 29.58 -0.74
CA LYS A 537 9.99 29.45 -1.76
C LYS A 537 11.35 29.31 -1.07
N ILE A 538 12.13 28.32 -1.46
CA ILE A 538 13.51 28.10 -1.01
C ILE A 538 14.44 29.00 -1.82
N GLN A 539 15.30 29.75 -1.14
CA GLN A 539 16.26 30.67 -1.74
C GLN A 539 17.68 30.38 -1.23
N ARG A 540 18.67 30.67 -2.06
CA ARG A 540 20.08 30.49 -1.71
C ARG A 540 20.51 31.57 -0.71
N GLY A 541 21.29 31.15 0.28
CA GLY A 541 21.84 32.01 1.33
C GLY A 541 21.37 31.60 2.73
N PRO A 542 22.08 32.02 3.77
CA PRO A 542 21.65 31.81 5.16
C PRO A 542 20.39 32.64 5.45
N ALA A 543 19.65 32.28 6.50
CA ALA A 543 18.57 33.13 7.00
C ALA A 543 19.14 34.35 7.74
N ASP A 544 18.67 35.55 7.39
CA ASP A 544 19.19 36.81 7.96
C ASP A 544 18.92 36.97 9.47
N LYS A 545 17.81 36.41 9.98
CA LYS A 545 17.36 36.52 11.38
C LYS A 545 16.47 35.35 11.80
N SER A 546 16.37 35.10 13.10
CA SER A 546 15.33 34.24 13.69
C SER A 546 14.00 34.99 13.81
N TYR A 547 12.95 34.48 13.17
CA TYR A 547 11.62 35.13 13.18
C TYR A 547 10.72 34.69 14.34
N GLY A 548 11.27 34.13 15.42
CA GLY A 548 10.51 33.53 16.51
C GLY A 548 9.58 34.52 17.22
N ILE A 549 10.05 35.73 17.50
CA ILE A 549 9.25 36.80 18.15
C ILE A 549 8.12 37.26 17.22
N GLN A 550 8.35 37.26 15.91
CA GLN A 550 7.37 37.66 14.94
C GLN A 550 6.31 36.58 14.70
N VAL A 551 6.68 35.30 14.75
CA VAL A 551 5.71 34.19 14.79
C VAL A 551 4.85 34.26 16.05
N ALA A 552 5.47 34.58 17.20
CA ALA A 552 4.76 34.84 18.44
C ALA A 552 3.74 35.98 18.32
N ARG A 553 4.06 37.04 17.56
CA ARG A 553 3.12 38.13 17.24
C ARG A 553 1.94 37.61 16.41
N LEU A 554 2.17 36.78 15.38
CA LEU A 554 1.12 36.17 14.57
C LEU A 554 0.19 35.27 15.41
N ALA A 555 0.72 34.60 16.42
CA ALA A 555 -0.05 33.81 17.38
C ALA A 555 -0.89 34.66 18.36
N GLY A 556 -0.78 36.00 18.32
CA GLY A 556 -1.57 36.90 19.15
C GLY A 556 -1.00 37.21 20.53
N LEU A 557 0.31 37.00 20.76
CA LEU A 557 0.94 37.33 22.05
C LEU A 557 0.89 38.84 22.35
N PRO A 558 0.67 39.24 23.63
CA PRO A 558 0.57 40.65 24.00
C PRO A 558 1.84 41.46 23.65
N GLN A 559 1.66 42.71 23.22
CA GLN A 559 2.77 43.59 22.83
C GLN A 559 3.81 43.79 23.94
N ALA A 560 3.40 43.81 25.21
CA ALA A 560 4.32 43.92 26.34
C ALA A 560 5.27 42.71 26.43
N VAL A 561 4.78 41.50 26.15
CA VAL A 561 5.60 40.27 26.13
C VAL A 561 6.56 40.30 24.93
N LEU A 562 6.07 40.72 23.75
CA LEU A 562 6.90 40.84 22.56
C LEU A 562 8.02 41.87 22.73
N ALA A 563 7.72 43.03 23.33
CA ALA A 563 8.71 44.07 23.62
C ALA A 563 9.80 43.56 24.56
N ARG A 564 9.41 42.86 25.64
CA ARG A 564 10.38 42.25 26.56
C ARG A 564 11.22 41.16 25.91
N ALA A 565 10.60 40.31 25.07
CA ALA A 565 11.32 39.28 24.34
C ALA A 565 12.39 39.86 23.39
N LYS A 566 12.10 40.99 22.74
CA LYS A 566 13.08 41.71 21.88
C LYS A 566 14.26 42.23 22.67
N GLU A 567 14.01 42.81 23.84
CA GLU A 567 15.07 43.31 24.73
C GLU A 567 15.99 42.17 25.19
N ILE A 568 15.41 41.03 25.59
CA ILE A 568 16.18 39.84 26.01
C ILE A 568 17.01 39.29 24.84
N LEU A 569 16.42 39.19 23.63
CA LEU A 569 17.13 38.70 22.44
C LEU A 569 18.34 39.58 22.11
N ALA A 570 18.17 40.90 22.12
CA ALA A 570 19.26 41.84 21.83
C ALA A 570 20.44 41.68 22.82
N ASN A 571 20.16 41.41 24.10
CA ASN A 571 21.20 41.16 25.10
C ASN A 571 21.94 39.83 24.88
N LEU A 572 21.24 38.79 24.43
CA LEU A 572 21.83 37.49 24.12
C LEU A 572 22.73 37.57 22.87
N GLU A 573 22.24 38.20 21.79
CA GLU A 573 23.01 38.40 20.54
C GLU A 573 24.29 39.22 20.79
N ALA A 574 24.24 40.22 21.66
CA ALA A 574 25.41 41.01 22.04
C ALA A 574 26.47 40.20 22.81
N SER A 575 26.09 39.07 23.43
CA SER A 575 26.95 38.23 24.26
C SER A 575 27.70 37.13 23.48
N GLU A 576 27.27 36.82 22.25
CA GLU A 576 27.82 35.76 21.41
C GLU A 576 29.00 36.19 20.51
N LEU A 577 29.25 37.50 20.41
CA LEU A 577 30.35 38.09 19.64
C LEU A 577 31.64 38.19 20.47
N ASN A 578 32.77 37.70 19.94
CA ASN A 578 34.10 37.93 20.54
C ASN A 578 34.58 39.37 20.35
N ALA A 579 35.63 39.77 21.09
CA ALA A 579 36.27 41.11 21.03
C ALA A 579 36.80 41.53 19.64
N GLN A 580 36.81 40.63 18.66
CA GLN A 580 37.17 40.89 17.26
C GLN A 580 35.97 40.85 16.29
N GLY A 581 34.74 40.83 16.80
CA GLY A 581 33.51 40.77 15.99
C GLY A 581 33.28 39.41 15.29
N ARG A 582 33.97 38.36 15.73
CA ARG A 582 33.80 36.98 15.24
C ARG A 582 32.99 36.13 16.23
N PRO A 583 32.17 35.18 15.76
CA PRO A 583 31.44 34.25 16.63
C PRO A 583 32.40 33.28 17.36
N ARG A 584 32.03 32.86 18.57
CA ARG A 584 32.88 32.09 19.52
C ARG A 584 33.14 30.62 19.17
N LEU A 585 32.30 30.00 18.34
CA LEU A 585 32.24 28.54 18.19
C LEU A 585 33.26 27.97 17.18
N ALA A 586 33.95 28.81 16.41
CA ALA A 586 34.78 28.43 15.28
C ALA A 586 36.27 28.13 15.62
N GLU A 587 36.55 27.21 16.55
CA GLU A 587 37.88 26.57 16.65
C GLU A 587 37.81 25.12 16.16
N ALA A 588 37.95 24.92 14.85
CA ALA A 588 37.84 23.61 14.21
C ALA A 588 38.92 22.62 14.67
N LYS A 589 38.51 21.44 15.15
CA LYS A 589 39.30 20.20 15.07
C LYS A 589 38.68 19.32 13.99
N VAL A 590 39.15 19.48 12.74
CA VAL A 590 38.83 18.58 11.62
C VAL A 590 39.01 17.12 12.08
N PHE A 591 38.03 16.26 11.80
CA PHE A 591 38.15 14.82 12.01
C PHE A 591 39.34 14.28 11.18
N LYS A 592 40.51 14.17 11.80
CA LYS A 592 41.64 13.46 11.20
C LYS A 592 41.27 11.99 11.13
N THR A 593 40.99 11.49 9.92
CA THR A 593 40.88 10.06 9.64
C THR A 593 42.12 9.34 10.15
N ARG A 594 42.04 8.72 11.32
CA ARG A 594 43.03 7.73 11.74
C ARG A 594 42.78 6.47 10.90
N PRO A 595 43.80 5.88 10.26
CA PRO A 595 43.65 4.55 9.67
C PRO A 595 43.21 3.61 10.79
N ARG A 596 42.20 2.75 10.51
CA ARG A 596 41.70 1.74 11.46
C ARG A 596 42.88 0.94 12.02
N ARG A 597 43.35 1.28 13.23
CA ARG A 597 44.12 0.36 14.05
C ARG A 597 43.17 -0.77 14.39
N ARG A 598 43.57 -2.02 14.13
CA ARG A 598 42.96 -3.18 14.76
C ARG A 598 42.99 -2.92 16.27
N GLU A 599 41.82 -2.70 16.87
CA GLU A 599 41.70 -2.66 18.31
C GLU A 599 42.00 -4.07 18.81
N GLU A 600 43.06 -4.22 19.61
CA GLU A 600 43.22 -5.39 20.46
C GLU A 600 42.01 -5.45 21.41
N PRO A 601 41.42 -6.63 21.64
CA PRO A 601 40.25 -6.74 22.48
C PRO A 601 40.60 -6.28 23.90
N LYS A 602 39.94 -5.21 24.35
CA LYS A 602 39.94 -4.85 25.78
C LYS A 602 39.40 -6.06 26.56
N PRO A 603 40.02 -6.43 27.70
CA PRO A 603 39.54 -7.55 28.48
C PRO A 603 38.09 -7.31 28.91
N GLN A 604 37.20 -8.22 28.50
CA GLN A 604 35.85 -8.30 29.02
C GLN A 604 35.94 -8.54 30.53
N LEU A 605 35.30 -7.68 31.32
CA LEU A 605 34.94 -8.00 32.69
C LEU A 605 33.99 -9.21 32.64
N ASN A 606 34.49 -10.37 33.06
CA ASN A 606 33.71 -11.59 33.15
C ASN A 606 32.68 -11.44 34.27
N LEU A 607 31.44 -11.84 33.97
CA LEU A 607 30.27 -11.79 34.84
C LEU A 607 30.34 -12.81 36.02
N PHE A 608 31.54 -13.28 36.38
CA PHE A 608 31.79 -14.30 37.40
C PHE A 608 32.93 -13.97 38.38
N ASP A 609 33.51 -12.76 38.36
CA ASP A 609 34.53 -12.35 39.34
C ASP A 609 33.92 -11.84 40.66
N PHE A 610 33.03 -12.63 41.24
CA PHE A 610 32.67 -12.56 42.66
C PHE A 610 32.76 -13.96 43.25
N SER A 611 33.97 -14.34 43.68
CA SER A 611 34.12 -15.35 44.72
C SER A 611 34.42 -14.66 46.05
N PRO A 612 33.71 -15.01 47.13
CA PRO A 612 34.05 -14.59 48.48
C PRO A 612 35.22 -15.46 48.96
N ASP A 613 36.23 -14.88 49.60
CA ASP A 613 36.82 -15.51 50.78
C ASP A 613 37.79 -14.59 51.53
N CYS A 614 37.42 -14.37 52.80
CA CYS A 614 38.24 -14.34 54.01
C CYS A 614 39.76 -14.14 53.88
N GLY A 615 40.22 -12.99 54.37
CA GLY A 615 41.51 -12.89 55.05
C GLY A 615 41.28 -12.65 56.55
N SER A 616 41.54 -13.67 57.37
CA SER A 616 41.75 -13.54 58.80
C SER A 616 43.11 -12.86 59.06
N GLU A 617 43.19 -11.94 60.03
CA GLU A 617 44.15 -12.03 61.15
C GLU A 617 44.09 -10.82 62.10
N ARG A 618 44.05 -11.18 63.40
CA ARG A 618 44.15 -10.42 64.66
C ARG A 618 42.92 -9.70 65.22
#